data_AF-A0A1B7WER1-F1
#
_entry.id   AF-A0A1B7WER1-F1
#
_cell.length_a   1.000
_cell.length_b   1.000
_cell.length_c   1.000
_cell.angle_alpha   90.00
_cell.angle_beta   90.00
_cell.angle_gamma   90.00
#
_symmetry.space_group_name_H-M   'P 1'
#
loop_
_entity.id
_entity.type
_entity.pdbx_description
1 polymer ?
#
loop_
_entity_poly.entity_id
_entity_poly.type
_entity_poly.pdbx_seq_one_letter_code
_entity_poly.pdbx_strand_id
1 'polypeptide(L)' 'MKSMNISLPDTMRDYIEEQVAQGGYSSVSEYFRELVRQDQKHRANERLQTMLLEGLNSGNATEMTAQDWEDIRQAVQE' A
#
# COMPACT_ATOMS: atom_id res chain seq x y z
N MET A 1 -16.96 12.28 -9.51
CA MET A 1 -16.76 11.24 -8.47
C MET A 1 -18.01 10.38 -8.40
N LYS A 2 -17.87 9.09 -8.06
CA LYS A 2 -19.00 8.24 -7.66
C LYS A 2 -19.22 8.40 -6.15
N SER A 3 -20.47 8.44 -5.72
CA SER A 3 -20.83 8.48 -4.30
C SER A 3 -20.86 7.06 -3.72
N MET A 4 -20.54 6.95 -2.43
CA MET A 4 -20.65 5.73 -1.64
C MET A 4 -21.31 6.12 -0.31
N ASN A 5 -22.38 5.41 0.06
CA ASN A 5 -23.05 5.61 1.34
C ASN A 5 -22.56 4.56 2.33
N ILE A 6 -22.14 5.01 3.51
CA ILE A 6 -21.61 4.15 4.57
C ILE A 6 -22.41 4.44 5.83
N SER A 7 -22.99 3.40 6.43
CA SER A 7 -23.64 3.51 7.73
C SER A 7 -22.62 3.20 8.81
N LEU A 8 -22.53 4.08 9.81
CA LEU A 8 -21.60 3.96 10.93
C LEU A 8 -22.35 4.14 12.25
N PRO A 9 -21.94 3.45 13.32
CA PRO A 9 -22.39 3.77 14.68
C PRO A 9 -22.08 5.23 15.03
N ASP A 10 -22.88 5.82 15.91
CA ASP A 10 -22.73 7.22 16.31
C ASP A 10 -21.33 7.50 16.87
N THR A 11 -20.78 6.58 17.66
CA THR A 11 -19.42 6.69 18.21
C THR A 11 -18.33 6.81 17.15
N MET A 12 -18.49 6.14 16.01
CA MET A 12 -17.54 6.26 14.90
C MET A 12 -17.73 7.58 14.15
N ARG A 13 -18.97 8.07 14.02
CA ARG A 13 -19.25 9.37 13.40
C ARG A 13 -18.60 10.49 14.22
N ASP A 14 -18.83 10.51 15.52
CA ASP A 14 -18.31 11.53 16.42
C ASP A 14 -16.77 11.59 16.37
N TYR A 15 -16.13 10.41 16.39
CA TYR A 15 -14.68 10.31 16.21
C TYR A 15 -14.21 10.91 14.89
N ILE A 16 -14.88 10.60 13.77
CA ILE A 16 -14.52 11.14 12.45
C ILE A 16 -14.70 12.65 12.40
N GLU A 17 -15.78 13.18 12.97
CA GLU A 17 -16.04 14.62 13.04
C GLU A 17 -14.96 15.35 13.84
N GLU A 18 -14.53 14.77 14.97
CA GLU A 18 -13.40 15.29 15.74
C GLU A 18 -12.09 15.29 14.93
N GLN A 19 -11.79 14.19 14.23
CA GLN A 19 -10.59 14.09 13.37
C GLN A 19 -10.61 15.11 12.24
N VAL A 20 -11.79 15.37 11.65
CA VAL A 20 -11.95 16.41 10.62
C VAL A 20 -11.69 17.80 11.20
N ALA A 21 -12.27 18.09 12.37
CA ALA A 21 -12.12 19.37 13.05
C ALA A 21 -10.67 19.66 13.49
N GLN A 22 -9.95 18.64 13.96
CA GLN A 22 -8.57 18.77 14.42
C GLN A 22 -7.54 18.68 13.29
N GLY A 23 -7.79 17.84 12.29
CA GLY A 23 -6.83 17.46 11.25
C GLY A 23 -6.74 18.41 10.07
N GLY A 24 -7.47 19.53 10.09
CA GLY A 24 -7.47 20.52 9.00
C GLY A 24 -8.16 20.03 7.71
N TYR A 25 -8.98 18.98 7.80
CA TYR A 25 -9.73 18.47 6.66
C TYR A 25 -10.95 19.35 6.38
N SER A 26 -11.23 19.60 5.10
CA SER A 26 -12.39 20.39 4.67
C SER A 26 -13.71 19.60 4.69
N SER A 27 -13.64 18.26 4.76
CA SER A 27 -14.80 17.38 4.83
C SER A 27 -14.47 15.97 5.33
N VAL A 28 -15.49 15.27 5.82
CA VAL A 28 -15.44 13.82 6.10
C VAL A 28 -14.96 13.02 4.88
N SER A 29 -15.42 13.39 3.69
CA SER A 29 -14.99 12.69 2.46
C SER A 29 -13.50 12.88 2.17
N GLU A 30 -12.91 14.00 2.54
CA GLU A 30 -11.46 14.21 2.42
C GLU A 30 -10.68 13.33 3.38
N TYR A 31 -11.10 13.29 4.64
CA TYR A 31 -10.53 12.41 5.66
C TYR A 31 -10.57 10.93 5.22
N PHE A 32 -11.71 10.45 4.71
CA PHE A 32 -11.81 9.08 4.20
C PHE A 32 -10.89 8.80 3.00
N ARG A 33 -10.73 9.76 2.07
CA ARG A 33 -9.81 9.58 0.93
C ARG A 33 -8.37 9.45 1.42
N GLU A 34 -8.00 10.18 2.45
CA GLU A 34 -6.68 10.08 3.05
C GLU A 34 -6.48 8.74 3.76
N LEU A 35 -7.46 8.28 4.55
CA LEU A 35 -7.42 6.94 5.15
C LEU A 35 -7.26 5.83 4.10
N VAL A 36 -7.96 5.93 2.97
CA VAL A 36 -7.81 4.96 1.87
C VAL A 36 -6.40 4.98 1.28
N ARG A 37 -5.78 6.16 1.10
CA ARG A 37 -4.40 6.26 0.62
C ARG A 37 -3.41 5.67 1.63
N GLN A 38 -3.64 5.90 2.91
CA GLN A 38 -2.82 5.33 3.99
C GLN A 38 -2.94 3.80 4.03
N ASP A 39 -4.14 3.24 3.92
CA ASP A 39 -4.36 1.79 3.81
C ASP A 39 -3.66 1.20 2.57
N GLN A 40 -3.78 1.85 1.41
CA GLN A 40 -3.08 1.43 0.19
C GLN A 40 -1.55 1.41 0.37
N LYS A 41 -1.00 2.47 0.98
CA LYS A 41 0.43 2.55 1.28
C LYS A 41 0.86 1.46 2.27
N HIS A 42 0.07 1.22 3.30
CA HIS A 42 0.33 0.18 4.29
C HIS A 42 0.37 -1.20 3.64
N ARG A 43 -0.65 -1.56 2.86
CA ARG A 43 -0.71 -2.83 2.13
C ARG A 43 0.43 -2.99 1.12
N ALA A 44 0.83 -1.92 0.45
CA ALA A 44 1.99 -1.94 -0.46
C ALA A 44 3.29 -2.23 0.31
N ASN A 45 3.46 -1.64 1.49
CA ASN A 45 4.61 -1.91 2.36
C ASN A 45 4.61 -3.35 2.88
N GLU A 46 3.46 -3.87 3.33
CA GLU A 46 3.34 -5.27 3.76
C GLU A 46 3.72 -6.23 2.62
N ARG A 47 3.22 -5.97 1.41
CA ARG A 47 3.58 -6.76 0.24
C ARG A 47 5.08 -6.70 -0.06
N LEU A 48 5.69 -5.52 0.03
CA LEU A 48 7.14 -5.36 -0.15
C LEU A 48 7.92 -6.15 0.90
N GLN A 49 7.52 -6.08 2.16
CA GLN A 49 8.16 -6.85 3.24
C GLN A 49 8.08 -8.35 2.99
N THR A 50 6.94 -8.85 2.55
CA THR A 50 6.78 -10.27 2.18
C THR A 50 7.74 -10.67 1.06
N MET A 51 7.87 -9.87 -0.01
CA MET A 51 8.80 -10.17 -1.11
C MET A 51 10.26 -10.10 -0.66
N LEU A 52 10.62 -9.18 0.24
CA LEU A 52 11.96 -9.12 0.82
C LEU A 52 12.27 -10.36 1.66
N LEU A 53 11.32 -10.81 2.48
CA LEU A 53 11.48 -12.04 3.27
C LEU A 53 11.62 -13.27 2.36
N GLU A 54 10.86 -13.34 1.28
CA GLU A 54 11.00 -14.40 0.28
C GLU A 54 12.41 -14.41 -0.32
N GLY A 55 12.92 -13.25 -0.75
CA GLY A 55 14.29 -13.13 -1.28
C GLY A 55 15.38 -13.44 -0.25
N LEU A 56 15.20 -13.07 1.02
CA LEU A 56 16.14 -13.44 2.09
C LEU A 56 16.14 -14.94 2.37
N ASN A 57 15.00 -15.60 2.17
CA ASN A 57 14.85 -17.05 2.35
C ASN A 57 15.14 -17.85 1.07
N SER A 58 15.45 -17.21 -0.06
CA SER A 58 15.66 -17.88 -1.35
C SER A 58 17.03 -18.55 -1.48
N GLY A 59 17.86 -18.50 -0.44
CA GLY A 59 19.19 -19.09 -0.40
C GLY A 59 20.30 -18.05 -0.34
N ASN A 60 21.55 -18.49 -0.46
CA ASN A 60 22.70 -17.60 -0.41
C ASN A 60 22.78 -16.75 -1.67
N ALA A 61 23.01 -15.44 -1.49
CA ALA A 61 23.27 -14.55 -2.60
C ALA A 61 24.56 -14.97 -3.34
N THR A 62 24.50 -15.00 -4.67
CA THR A 62 25.64 -15.18 -5.57
C THR A 62 25.96 -13.88 -6.28
N GLU A 63 27.19 -13.73 -6.78
CA GLU A 63 27.54 -12.60 -7.63
C GLU A 63 26.74 -12.66 -8.94
N MET A 64 26.25 -11.50 -9.39
CA MET A 64 25.52 -11.40 -10.65
C MET A 64 26.52 -11.37 -11.81
N THR A 65 26.55 -12.43 -12.62
CA THR A 65 27.49 -12.59 -13.73
C THR A 65 26.94 -12.01 -15.05
N ALA A 66 27.82 -11.89 -16.05
CA ALA A 66 27.39 -11.49 -17.39
C ALA A 66 26.43 -12.50 -18.04
N GLN A 67 26.60 -13.80 -17.74
CA GLN A 67 25.74 -14.86 -18.26
C GLN A 67 24.34 -14.76 -17.64
N ASP A 68 24.24 -14.54 -16.32
CA ASP A 68 22.94 -14.36 -15.64
C ASP A 68 22.12 -13.23 -16.29
N TRP A 69 22.78 -12.12 -16.64
CA TRP A 69 22.14 -11.00 -17.34
C TRP A 69 21.69 -11.34 -18.77
N GLU A 70 22.44 -12.18 -19.48
CA GLU A 70 22.08 -12.63 -20.82
C GLU A 70 20.86 -13.55 -20.78
N ASP A 71 20.86 -14.49 -19.84
CA ASP A 71 19.74 -15.42 -19.60
C ASP A 71 18.46 -14.66 -19.23
N ILE A 72 18.55 -13.66 -18.33
CA ILE A 72 17.40 -12.81 -17.95
C ILE A 72 16.84 -12.05 -19.17
N ARG A 73 17.70 -11.51 -20.04
CA ARG A 73 17.25 -10.76 -21.23
C ARG A 73 16.59 -11.68 -22.25
N GLN A 74 17.13 -12.87 -22.45
CA GLN A 74 16.55 -13.85 -23.37
C GLN A 74 15.15 -14.26 -22.91
N ALA A 75 14.97 -14.53 -21.61
CA ALA A 75 13.68 -14.94 -21.05
C ALA A 75 12.56 -13.88 -21.15
N VAL A 76 12.90 -12.59 -21.32
CA VAL A 76 11.91 -11.49 -21.48
C VAL A 76 11.60 -11.20 -22.95
N GLN A 77 12.44 -11.68 -23.89
CA GLN A 77 12.23 -11.48 -25.34
C GLN A 77 11.35 -12.57 -25.98
N GLU A 78 11.19 -13.72 -25.31
CA GLU A 78 10.24 -14.78 -25.67
C GLU A 78 8.81 -14.46 -25.18
#